data_AF-A0A011QI45-F1
#
_entry.id   AF-A0A011QI45-F1
#
_cell.length_a   1.000
_cell.length_b   1.000
_cell.length_c   1.000
_cell.angle_alpha   90.00
_cell.angle_beta   90.00
_cell.angle_gamma   90.00
#
_symmetry.space_group_name_H-M   'P 1'
#
loop_
_entity.id
_entity.type
_entity.pdbx_description
1 polymer ?
#
loop_
_entity_poly.entity_id
_entity_poly.type
_entity_poly.pdbx_seq_one_letter_code
_entity_poly.pdbx_strand_id
1 'polypeptide(L)' 'MAGVAKELGLVEQTLRNWVKAAGAGKLSGAGGKAVTPEEMELSRLSAENIRVKRELEIIRKAAAYFAKDAL' A
#
# COMPACT_ATOMS: atom_id res chain seq x y z
N MET A 1 -25.94 3.81 23.03
CA MET A 1 -25.23 4.58 21.99
C MET A 1 -25.45 6.08 22.16
N ALA A 2 -26.66 6.55 22.52
CA ALA A 2 -26.94 7.97 22.80
C ALA A 2 -25.99 8.68 23.79
N GLY A 3 -25.62 8.04 24.91
CA GLY A 3 -24.68 8.62 25.89
C GLY A 3 -23.29 8.89 25.30
N VAL A 4 -22.72 7.89 24.64
CA VAL A 4 -21.42 7.99 23.96
C VAL A 4 -21.45 9.01 22.83
N ALA A 5 -22.55 9.07 22.05
CA ALA A 5 -22.69 10.08 21.00
C ALA A 5 -22.69 11.50 21.58
N LYS A 6 -23.40 11.72 22.70
CA LYS A 6 -23.45 13.00 23.41
C LYS A 6 -22.09 13.42 23.98
N GLU A 7 -21.35 12.49 24.59
CA GLU A 7 -19.99 12.73 25.10
C GLU A 7 -19.01 13.13 24.00
N LEU A 8 -19.16 12.54 22.81
CA LEU A 8 -18.36 12.85 21.63
C LEU A 8 -18.84 14.10 20.88
N GLY A 9 -19.94 14.74 21.31
CA GLY A 9 -20.54 15.87 20.60
C GLY A 9 -21.11 15.50 19.22
N LEU A 10 -21.43 14.22 19.00
CA LEU A 10 -21.91 13.67 17.74
C LEU A 10 -23.42 13.42 17.79
N VAL A 11 -24.06 13.51 16.62
CA VAL A 11 -25.41 12.98 16.44
C VAL A 11 -25.36 11.45 16.52
N GLU A 12 -26.33 10.83 17.18
CA GLU A 12 -26.34 9.37 17.41
C GLU A 12 -26.29 8.55 16.11
N GLN A 13 -26.87 9.08 15.02
CA GLN A 13 -26.81 8.45 13.70
C GLN A 13 -25.38 8.38 13.14
N THR A 14 -24.55 9.40 13.37
CA THR A 14 -23.15 9.43 12.95
C THR A 14 -22.37 8.32 13.63
N LEU A 15 -22.54 8.18 14.95
CA LEU A 15 -21.90 7.12 15.72
C LEU A 15 -22.37 5.73 15.27
N ARG A 16 -23.68 5.55 15.01
CA ARG A 16 -24.21 4.29 14.46
C ARG A 16 -23.60 3.94 13.09
N ASN A 17 -23.47 4.92 12.20
CA ASN A 17 -22.89 4.72 10.88
C ASN A 17 -21.41 4.31 10.97
N TRP A 18 -20.64 4.93 11.87
CA TRP A 18 -19.24 4.56 12.09
C TRP A 18 -19.06 3.17 12.68
N VAL A 19 -19.88 2.79 13.67
CA VAL A 19 -19.87 1.43 14.24
C VAL A 19 -20.22 0.40 13.15
N LYS A 20 -21.20 0.69 12.30
CA LYS A 20 -21.58 -0.19 11.18
C LYS A 20 -20.46 -0.30 10.14
N ALA A 21 -19.79 0.81 9.80
CA ALA A 21 -18.66 0.81 8.87
C ALA A 21 -17.46 0.04 9.44
N ALA A 22 -17.18 0.17 10.74
CA ALA A 22 -16.13 -0.56 11.43
C ALA A 22 -16.40 -2.08 11.41
N GLY A 23 -17.62 -2.50 11.76
CA GLY A 23 -18.01 -3.92 11.70
C GLY A 23 -17.98 -4.51 10.29
N ALA A 24 -18.14 -3.68 9.25
CA ALA A 24 -18.02 -4.09 7.85
C ALA A 24 -16.57 -4.04 7.31
N GLY A 25 -15.58 -3.63 8.11
CA GLY A 25 -14.20 -3.42 7.64
C GLY A 25 -14.04 -2.24 6.66
N LYS A 26 -15.02 -1.33 6.63
CA LYS A 26 -15.09 -0.18 5.70
C LYS A 26 -14.80 1.16 6.37
N LEU A 27 -14.47 1.16 7.66
CA LEU A 27 -14.09 2.39 8.36
C LEU A 27 -12.65 2.75 7.96
N SER A 28 -12.49 3.73 7.09
CA SER A 28 -11.19 4.36 6.83
C SER A 28 -10.92 5.44 7.88
N GLY A 29 -9.66 5.52 8.35
CA GLY A 29 -9.23 6.58 9.27
C GLY A 29 -9.30 7.96 8.60
N ALA A 30 -9.46 9.00 9.42
CA ALA A 30 -9.38 10.38 8.93
C ALA A 30 -8.01 10.61 8.25
N GLY A 31 -8.03 10.98 6.96
CA GLY A 31 -6.81 11.23 6.17
C GLY A 31 -6.24 10.00 5.44
N GLY A 32 -6.80 8.80 5.63
CA GLY A 32 -6.42 7.64 4.83
C GLY A 32 -7.01 7.75 3.42
N LYS A 33 -6.26 8.32 2.46
CA LYS A 33 -6.61 8.15 1.05
C LYS A 33 -6.67 6.65 0.77
N ALA A 34 -7.82 6.16 0.32
CA ALA A 34 -7.92 4.82 -0.22
C ALA A 34 -6.89 4.73 -1.36
N VAL A 35 -5.93 3.82 -1.24
CA VAL A 35 -4.95 3.56 -2.30
C VAL A 35 -5.75 3.15 -3.53
N THR A 36 -5.61 3.92 -4.60
CA THR A 36 -6.28 3.63 -5.86
C THR A 36 -5.69 2.35 -6.47
N PRO A 37 -6.47 1.57 -7.24
CA PRO A 37 -5.95 0.41 -7.97
C PRO A 37 -4.71 0.76 -8.81
N GLU A 38 -4.68 1.96 -9.39
CA GLU A 38 -3.57 2.49 -10.16
C GLU A 38 -2.30 2.69 -9.32
N GLU A 39 -2.43 3.19 -8.09
CA GLU A 39 -1.30 3.34 -7.16
C GLU A 39 -0.77 1.97 -6.67
N MET A 40 -1.65 1.00 -6.47
CA MET A 40 -1.25 -0.38 -6.17
C MET A 40 -0.46 -1.01 -7.32
N GLU A 41 -0.94 -0.86 -8.55
CA GLU A 41 -0.25 -1.35 -9.75
C GLU A 41 1.09 -0.64 -9.94
N LEU A 42 1.16 0.68 -9.72
CA LEU A 42 2.41 1.43 -9.78
C LEU A 42 3.45 0.92 -8.77
N SER A 43 3.01 0.63 -7.54
CA SER A 43 3.87 0.06 -6.50
C SER A 43 4.38 -1.32 -6.88
N ARG A 44 3.49 -2.19 -7.38
CA ARG A 44 3.83 -3.54 -7.87
C ARG A 44 4.85 -3.49 -9.00
N LEU A 45 4.61 -2.65 -10.00
CA LEU A 45 5.50 -2.46 -11.15
C LEU A 45 6.85 -1.89 -10.71
N SER A 46 6.89 -0.97 -9.75
CA SER A 46 8.14 -0.41 -9.23
C SER A 46 8.97 -1.48 -8.51
N ALA A 47 8.34 -2.33 -7.70
CA ALA A 47 9.01 -3.43 -7.03
C ALA A 47 9.58 -4.46 -8.04
N GLU A 48 8.80 -4.79 -9.06
CA GLU A 48 9.22 -5.67 -10.16
C GLU A 48 10.41 -5.09 -10.94
N ASN A 49 10.34 -3.80 -11.29
CA ASN A 49 11.42 -3.13 -12.03
C ASN A 49 12.74 -3.12 -11.24
N ILE A 50 12.68 -2.91 -9.92
CA ILE A 50 13.85 -2.97 -9.04
C ILE A 50 14.43 -4.39 -9.04
N ARG A 51 13.59 -5.43 -8.97
CA ARG A 51 14.06 -6.82 -9.01
C ARG A 51 14.79 -7.12 -10.32
N VAL A 52 14.16 -6.83 -11.46
CA VAL A 52 14.74 -7.07 -12.80
C VAL A 52 16.05 -6.31 -12.98
N LYS A 53 16.14 -5.06 -12.53
CA LYS A 53 17.39 -4.27 -12.60
C LYS A 53 18.53 -4.92 -11.81
N ARG A 54 18.25 -5.46 -10.63
CA ARG A 54 19.25 -6.17 -9.81
C ARG A 54 19.73 -7.45 -10.49
N GLU A 55 18.81 -8.23 -11.06
CA GLU A 55 19.15 -9.45 -11.82
C GLU A 55 20.05 -9.12 -13.02
N LEU A 56 19.70 -8.09 -13.80
CA LEU A 56 20.53 -7.62 -14.92
C LEU A 56 21.91 -7.14 -14.46
N GLU A 57 22.02 -6.50 -13.30
CA GLU A 57 23.31 -6.08 -12.76
C GLU A 57 24.23 -7.27 -12.45
N ILE A 58 23.68 -8.34 -11.87
CA ILE A 58 24.41 -9.59 -11.61
C ILE A 58 24.89 -10.21 -12.92
N ILE A 59 23.99 -10.34 -13.90
CA ILE A 59 24.33 -10.90 -15.21
C ILE A 59 25.42 -10.06 -15.89
N ARG A 60 25.30 -8.74 -15.83
CA ARG A 60 26.30 -7.83 -16.42
C ARG A 60 27.67 -7.97 -15.74
N LYS A 61 27.70 -8.10 -14.41
CA LYS A 61 28.94 -8.38 -13.66
C LYS A 61 29.55 -9.72 -14.05
N ALA A 62 28.74 -10.77 -14.18
CA ALA A 62 29.20 -12.08 -14.61
C ALA A 62 29.76 -12.03 -16.05
N ALA A 63 29.04 -11.43 -16.99
CA ALA A 63 29.51 -11.26 -18.36
C ALA A 63 30.83 -10.50 -18.44
N ALA A 64 30.98 -9.43 -17.64
CA ALA A 64 32.23 -8.67 -17.57
C ALA A 64 33.39 -9.46 -16.95
N TYR A 65 33.13 -10.35 -15.99
CA TYR A 65 34.12 -11.26 -15.43
C TYR A 65 34.61 -12.24 -16.50
N PHE A 66 33.69 -12.95 -17.17
CA PHE A 66 34.06 -13.93 -18.19
C PHE A 66 34.73 -13.33 -19.42
N ALA A 67 34.36 -12.11 -19.82
CA ALA A 67 35.02 -11.41 -20.92
C ALA A 67 36.50 -11.08 -20.64
N LYS A 68 36.90 -10.95 -19.36
CA LYS A 68 38.31 -10.73 -18.98
C LYS A 68 39.15 -12.00 -19.04
N ASP A 69 38.56 -13.15 -18.74
CA ASP A 69 39.24 -14.46 -18.79
C ASP A 69 39.40 -15.00 -20.22
N ALA A 70 38.71 -14.42 -21.20
CA ALA A 70 38.76 -14.82 -22.61
C ALA A 70 39.88 -14.12 -23.42
N LEU A 71 40.69 -13.27 -22.77
CA LEU A 71 41.84 -12.53 -23.33
C LEU A 71 43.16 -13.10 -22.80
#